data_AF-A0A0R1WK13-F1
#
_entry.id   AF-A0A0R1WK13-F1
#
_cell.length_a   1.000
_cell.length_b   1.000
_cell.length_c   1.000
_cell.angle_alpha   90.00
_cell.angle_beta   90.00
_cell.angle_gamma   90.00
#
_symmetry.space_group_name_H-M   'P 1'
#
loop_
_entity.id
_entity.type
_entity.pdbx_description
1 polymer ?
#
loop_
_entity_poly.entity_id
_entity_poly.type
_entity_poly.pdbx_seq_one_letter_code
_entity_poly.pdbx_strand_id
1 'polypeptide(L)'
;MVGKIIKKQGPTKTGKIGMIIAASFLALSVITISISATKISSDEANTEKINKQKDNNFKSASEKFTRTYLSAGGKMEEVGTSEYKYWGDKIDDSDSSDDFDVNEVVADAVAYNSAKISDANNELDVLKKSLNKMKTNDTGKYDTKGYEKAYLRIKKLGSFVSYPTGSYLDFNDKMTKLDDAVNESYDWMTE
;
A
#
# COMPACT_ATOMS: atom_id res chain seq x y z
N MET A 1 8.05 -12.10 -11.19
CA MET A 1 6.59 -11.95 -11.43
C MET A 1 6.02 -11.41 -10.14
N VAL A 2 5.28 -10.29 -10.11
CA VAL A 2 4.64 -9.86 -8.85
C VAL A 2 3.22 -9.35 -9.12
N GLY A 3 2.29 -10.27 -8.93
CA GLY A 3 0.84 -10.09 -9.02
C GLY A 3 0.20 -11.42 -8.64
N LYS A 4 -0.03 -11.62 -7.34
CA LYS A 4 -0.53 -12.89 -6.79
C LYS A 4 -1.94 -13.15 -7.32
N ILE A 5 -2.10 -14.25 -8.05
CA ILE A 5 -3.38 -14.66 -8.63
C ILE A 5 -4.19 -15.36 -7.54
N ILE A 6 -5.45 -14.96 -7.35
CA ILE A 6 -6.36 -15.66 -6.45
C ILE A 6 -6.65 -17.05 -7.05
N LYS A 7 -6.29 -18.13 -6.34
CA LYS A 7 -6.78 -19.48 -6.68
C LYS A 7 -8.30 -19.49 -6.50
N LYS A 8 -9.05 -19.57 -7.61
CA LYS A 8 -10.51 -19.73 -7.59
C LYS A 8 -10.86 -21.03 -6.87
N GLN A 9 -11.28 -20.96 -5.61
CA GLN A 9 -12.20 -21.96 -5.08
C GLN A 9 -13.56 -21.73 -5.76
N GLY A 10 -14.19 -22.82 -6.21
CA GLY A 10 -15.43 -22.78 -6.99
C GLY A 10 -16.57 -22.02 -6.30
N PRO A 11 -17.63 -21.68 -7.04
CA PRO A 11 -18.67 -20.78 -6.57
C PRO A 11 -19.43 -21.39 -5.38
N THR A 12 -19.16 -20.90 -4.16
CA THR A 12 -20.02 -21.15 -3.00
C THR A 12 -21.23 -20.23 -3.08
N LYS A 13 -22.40 -20.83 -3.28
CA LYS A 13 -23.72 -20.17 -3.34
C LYS A 13 -24.00 -19.35 -2.07
N THR A 14 -24.19 -18.04 -2.23
CA THR A 14 -25.05 -17.14 -1.41
C THR A 14 -24.94 -15.73 -2.01
N GLY A 15 -25.95 -14.87 -2.15
CA GLY A 15 -27.36 -14.82 -1.78
C GLY A 15 -27.90 -13.47 -2.32
N LYS A 16 -29.20 -13.40 -2.60
CA LYS A 16 -29.92 -12.43 -3.46
C LYS A 16 -29.98 -10.95 -2.99
N ILE A 17 -28.93 -10.35 -2.43
CA ILE A 17 -29.00 -8.94 -1.98
C ILE A 17 -27.71 -8.22 -2.37
N GLY A 18 -27.81 -7.33 -3.36
CA GLY A 18 -26.70 -6.54 -3.90
C GLY A 18 -26.86 -6.08 -5.35
N MET A 19 -27.98 -6.44 -6.01
CA MET A 19 -28.33 -6.02 -7.37
C MET A 19 -29.05 -4.66 -7.36
N ILE A 20 -28.44 -3.56 -6.90
CA ILE A 20 -29.00 -2.20 -7.05
C ILE A 20 -27.88 -1.13 -7.17
N ILE A 21 -26.94 -1.27 -8.11
CA ILE A 21 -26.24 -0.10 -8.73
C ILE A 21 -25.84 -0.49 -10.17
N ALA A 22 -26.81 -0.95 -10.96
CA ALA A 22 -26.63 -1.26 -12.39
C ALA A 22 -27.58 -0.42 -13.26
N ALA A 23 -28.05 0.73 -12.76
CA ALA A 23 -29.13 1.51 -13.34
C ALA A 23 -28.73 2.95 -13.70
N SER A 24 -27.56 3.16 -14.32
CA SER A 24 -27.17 4.50 -14.77
C SER A 24 -26.46 4.59 -16.13
N PHE A 25 -26.41 3.52 -16.94
CA PHE A 25 -25.91 3.60 -18.33
C PHE A 25 -26.64 2.67 -19.31
N LEU A 26 -27.94 2.45 -19.07
CA LEU A 26 -28.82 1.77 -20.02
C LEU A 26 -29.68 2.83 -20.73
N ALA A 27 -29.08 3.52 -21.70
CA ALA A 27 -29.82 4.36 -22.65
C ALA A 27 -29.05 4.42 -23.96
N LEU A 28 -29.26 3.40 -24.80
CA LEU A 28 -29.34 3.51 -26.26
C LEU A 28 -29.82 2.14 -26.78
N SER A 29 -31.10 2.11 -27.12
CA SER A 29 -31.81 1.03 -27.81
C SER A 29 -31.13 0.66 -29.14
N VAL A 30 -31.25 -0.59 -29.59
CA VAL A 30 -31.69 -0.93 -30.97
C VAL A 30 -32.10 -2.41 -31.05
N ILE A 31 -33.30 -2.58 -31.59
CA ILE A 31 -33.98 -3.78 -32.09
C ILE A 31 -33.13 -4.52 -33.15
N THR A 32 -32.94 -5.84 -33.04
CA THR A 32 -32.85 -6.83 -34.16
C THR A 32 -32.49 -8.23 -33.64
N ILE A 33 -33.43 -9.17 -33.74
CA ILE A 33 -33.39 -10.51 -33.14
C ILE A 33 -32.61 -11.56 -33.98
N SER A 34 -31.85 -11.13 -35.01
CA SER A 34 -31.14 -12.08 -35.91
C SER A 34 -29.61 -11.93 -35.93
N ILE A 35 -29.03 -11.05 -35.09
CA ILE A 35 -27.58 -10.73 -35.04
C ILE A 35 -26.87 -11.39 -33.83
N SER A 36 -27.61 -12.21 -33.09
CA SER A 36 -27.25 -12.59 -31.71
C SER A 36 -25.95 -13.42 -31.62
N ALA A 37 -25.69 -14.38 -32.51
CA ALA A 37 -24.51 -15.25 -32.38
C ALA A 37 -23.17 -14.55 -32.72
N THR A 38 -23.15 -13.64 -33.71
CA THR A 38 -21.96 -12.89 -34.10
C THR A 38 -21.67 -11.69 -33.20
N LYS A 39 -22.71 -11.02 -32.66
CA LYS A 39 -22.53 -9.96 -31.65
C LYS A 39 -22.06 -10.49 -30.31
N ILE A 40 -22.60 -11.62 -29.85
CA ILE A 40 -22.14 -12.27 -28.61
C ILE A 40 -20.65 -12.64 -28.72
N SER A 41 -20.22 -13.21 -29.85
CA SER A 41 -18.81 -13.51 -30.10
C SER A 41 -17.91 -12.27 -30.12
N SER A 42 -18.39 -11.14 -30.66
CA SER A 42 -17.64 -9.88 -30.64
C SER A 42 -17.62 -9.19 -29.27
N ASP A 43 -18.69 -9.30 -28.50
CA ASP A 43 -18.80 -8.71 -27.16
C ASP A 43 -17.96 -9.48 -26.14
N GLU A 44 -17.88 -10.80 -26.26
CA GLU A 44 -16.96 -11.64 -25.50
C GLU A 44 -15.50 -11.32 -25.86
N ALA A 45 -15.17 -11.22 -27.15
CA ALA A 45 -13.82 -10.85 -27.60
C ALA A 45 -13.41 -9.44 -27.16
N ASN A 46 -14.34 -8.49 -27.17
CA ASN A 46 -14.12 -7.12 -26.67
C ASN A 46 -13.91 -7.10 -25.15
N THR A 47 -14.71 -7.87 -24.40
CA THR A 47 -14.57 -8.01 -22.95
C THR A 47 -13.24 -8.65 -22.58
N GLU A 48 -12.81 -9.68 -23.31
CA GLU A 48 -11.51 -10.34 -23.11
C GLU A 48 -10.35 -9.38 -23.38
N LYS A 49 -10.42 -8.59 -24.47
CA LYS A 49 -9.41 -7.59 -24.80
C LYS A 49 -9.31 -6.50 -23.72
N ILE A 50 -10.44 -6.00 -23.23
CA ILE A 50 -10.50 -5.01 -22.15
C ILE A 50 -9.90 -5.59 -20.86
N ASN A 51 -10.29 -6.82 -20.48
CA ASN A 51 -9.76 -7.48 -19.29
C ASN A 51 -8.25 -7.74 -19.40
N LYS A 52 -7.76 -8.13 -20.58
CA LYS A 52 -6.32 -8.29 -20.83
C LYS A 52 -5.55 -6.97 -20.67
N GLN A 53 -6.12 -5.86 -21.14
CA GLN A 53 -5.51 -4.54 -20.97
C GLN A 53 -5.52 -4.11 -19.50
N LYS A 54 -6.63 -4.30 -18.79
CA LYS A 54 -6.74 -4.04 -17.34
C LYS A 54 -5.73 -4.89 -16.57
N ASP A 55 -5.61 -6.18 -16.88
CA ASP A 55 -4.65 -7.10 -16.27
C ASP A 55 -3.19 -6.62 -16.47
N ASN A 56 -2.83 -6.15 -17.67
CA ASN A 56 -1.50 -5.61 -17.94
C ASN A 56 -1.22 -4.33 -17.15
N ASN A 57 -2.20 -3.43 -17.08
CA ASN A 57 -2.10 -2.20 -16.30
C ASN A 57 -1.98 -2.48 -14.79
N PHE A 58 -2.75 -3.46 -14.29
CA PHE A 58 -2.66 -3.92 -12.92
C PHE A 58 -1.25 -4.40 -12.62
N LYS A 59 -0.70 -5.29 -13.46
CA LYS A 59 0.64 -5.86 -13.28
C LYS A 59 1.74 -4.81 -13.30
N SER A 60 1.66 -3.86 -14.24
CA SER A 60 2.63 -2.75 -14.28
C SER A 60 2.56 -1.88 -13.02
N ALA A 61 1.34 -1.62 -12.52
CA ALA A 61 1.14 -0.86 -11.29
C ALA A 61 1.60 -1.64 -10.04
N SER A 62 1.39 -2.95 -9.97
CA SER A 62 1.83 -3.80 -8.86
C SER A 62 3.35 -3.94 -8.79
N GLU A 63 4.02 -4.06 -9.94
CA GLU A 63 5.48 -4.06 -10.02
C GLU A 63 6.08 -2.73 -9.55
N LYS A 64 5.48 -1.61 -9.97
CA LYS A 64 5.87 -0.29 -9.48
C LYS A 64 5.64 -0.15 -7.98
N PHE A 65 4.46 -0.57 -7.50
CA PHE A 65 4.12 -0.57 -6.08
C PHE A 65 5.17 -1.32 -5.27
N THR A 66 5.50 -2.57 -5.67
CA THR A 66 6.43 -3.44 -4.94
C THR A 66 7.84 -2.83 -4.83
N ARG A 67 8.35 -2.24 -5.92
CA ARG A 67 9.67 -1.57 -5.90
C ARG A 67 9.67 -0.34 -5.01
N THR A 68 8.65 0.51 -5.11
CA THR A 68 8.53 1.69 -4.24
C THR A 68 8.31 1.27 -2.78
N TYR A 69 7.67 0.14 -2.53
CA TYR A 69 7.41 -0.37 -1.18
C TYR A 69 8.70 -0.71 -0.46
N LEU A 70 9.60 -1.43 -1.13
CA LEU A 70 10.93 -1.76 -0.60
C LEU A 70 11.74 -0.49 -0.31
N SER A 71 11.76 0.44 -1.26
CA SER A 71 12.46 1.72 -1.12
C SER A 71 11.95 2.51 0.10
N ALA A 72 10.62 2.56 0.27
CA ALA A 72 10.00 3.33 1.33
C ALA A 72 10.26 2.69 2.70
N GLY A 73 10.25 1.36 2.77
CA GLY A 73 10.57 0.60 3.98
C GLY A 73 11.99 0.91 4.43
N GLY A 74 12.99 0.75 3.54
CA GLY A 74 14.39 1.01 3.87
C GLY A 74 14.65 2.47 4.29
N LYS A 75 13.99 3.45 3.66
CA LYS A 75 14.08 4.85 4.09
C LYS A 75 13.49 5.09 5.48
N MET A 76 12.36 4.47 5.79
CA MET A 76 11.73 4.60 7.11
C MET A 76 12.54 3.89 8.20
N GLU A 77 13.14 2.73 7.88
CA GLU A 77 14.09 2.03 8.76
C GLU A 77 15.31 2.92 9.08
N GLU A 78 15.86 3.59 8.06
CA GLU A 78 16.96 4.54 8.23
C GLU A 78 16.58 5.72 9.13
N VAL A 79 15.38 6.29 8.95
CA VAL A 79 14.87 7.35 9.84
C VAL A 79 14.72 6.84 11.27
N GLY A 80 14.04 5.72 11.49
CA GLY A 80 13.82 5.19 12.84
C GLY A 80 15.13 4.85 13.56
N THR A 81 16.10 4.28 12.85
CA THR A 81 17.45 4.01 13.40
C THR A 81 18.18 5.30 13.77
N SER A 82 18.07 6.33 12.91
CA SER A 82 18.65 7.65 13.14
C SER A 82 18.01 8.36 14.34
N GLU A 83 16.69 8.30 14.48
CA GLU A 83 15.97 8.85 15.63
C GLU A 83 16.37 8.15 16.93
N TYR A 84 16.39 6.81 16.95
CA TYR A 84 16.79 6.04 18.13
C TYR A 84 18.21 6.39 18.58
N LYS A 85 19.15 6.46 17.63
CA LYS A 85 20.53 6.86 17.93
C LYS A 85 20.59 8.29 18.48
N TYR A 86 19.88 9.23 17.87
CA TYR A 86 19.87 10.63 18.32
C TYR A 86 19.37 10.75 19.76
N TRP A 87 18.32 10.01 20.13
CA TRP A 87 17.82 10.00 21.50
C TRP A 87 18.83 9.39 22.47
N GLY A 88 19.46 8.28 22.10
CA GLY A 88 20.50 7.64 22.89
C GLY A 88 21.69 8.58 23.17
N ASP A 89 22.21 9.21 22.10
CA ASP A 89 23.32 10.17 22.20
C ASP A 89 22.96 11.34 23.14
N LYS A 90 21.73 11.87 23.05
CA LYS A 90 21.26 12.96 23.94
C LYS A 90 21.04 12.54 25.40
N ILE A 91 20.64 11.29 25.64
CA ILE A 91 20.52 10.73 26.99
C ILE A 91 21.91 10.60 27.61
N ASP A 92 22.86 10.02 26.86
CA ASP A 92 24.22 9.77 27.33
C ASP A 92 25.02 11.07 27.58
N ASP A 93 24.78 12.12 26.78
CA ASP A 93 25.41 13.43 26.91
C ASP A 93 24.78 14.32 28.01
N SER A 94 23.69 13.90 28.66
CA SER A 94 23.00 14.70 29.67
C SER A 94 23.63 14.50 31.07
N ASP A 95 24.41 15.48 31.52
CA ASP A 95 25.09 15.46 32.83
C ASP A 95 24.14 15.68 34.03
N SER A 96 22.90 16.14 33.80
CA SER A 96 21.87 16.29 34.84
C SER A 96 20.45 16.16 34.28
N SER A 97 19.50 15.67 35.08
CA SER A 97 18.10 15.49 34.69
C SER A 97 17.33 16.79 34.47
N ASP A 98 17.85 17.92 34.95
CA ASP A 98 17.12 19.19 34.98
C ASP A 98 17.15 19.93 33.63
N ASP A 99 18.04 19.54 32.71
CA ASP A 99 18.18 20.11 31.36
C ASP A 99 17.68 19.17 30.23
N PHE A 100 17.20 17.97 30.56
CA PHE A 100 16.78 16.97 29.58
C PHE A 100 15.27 17.04 29.29
N ASP A 101 14.88 17.81 28.27
CA ASP A 101 13.51 17.82 27.75
C ASP A 101 13.33 16.76 26.63
N VAL A 102 12.63 15.68 26.96
CA VAL A 102 12.29 14.61 26.01
C VAL A 102 11.60 15.14 24.76
N ASN A 103 10.70 16.12 24.89
CA ASN A 103 9.96 16.64 23.74
C ASN A 103 10.88 17.44 22.79
N GLU A 104 11.85 18.18 23.34
CA GLU A 104 12.85 18.89 22.55
C GLU A 104 13.76 17.91 21.80
N VAL A 105 14.28 16.89 22.50
CA VAL A 105 15.12 15.85 21.89
C VAL A 105 14.37 15.11 20.77
N VAL A 106 13.09 14.80 20.98
CA VAL A 106 12.24 14.17 19.97
C VAL A 106 12.04 15.10 18.77
N ALA A 107 11.71 16.38 19.02
CA ALA A 107 11.49 17.36 17.96
C ALA A 107 12.76 17.61 17.13
N ASP A 108 13.92 17.68 17.78
CA ASP A 108 15.22 17.85 17.14
C ASP A 108 15.61 16.63 16.30
N ALA A 109 15.35 15.41 16.79
CA ALA A 109 15.57 14.19 16.03
C ALA A 109 14.72 14.15 14.75
N VAL A 110 13.44 14.55 14.85
CA VAL A 110 12.53 14.66 13.69
C VAL A 110 13.02 15.75 12.73
N ALA A 111 13.44 16.91 13.25
CA ALA A 111 13.97 18.00 12.45
C ALA A 111 15.25 17.61 11.70
N TYR A 112 16.16 16.89 12.39
CA TYR A 112 17.38 16.33 11.82
C TYR A 112 17.08 15.37 10.65
N ASN A 113 16.04 14.55 10.79
CA ASN A 113 15.62 13.58 9.76
C ASN A 113 14.60 14.13 8.74
N SER A 114 14.24 15.42 8.81
CA SER A 114 13.13 16.02 8.03
C SER A 114 13.20 15.78 6.51
N ALA A 115 14.39 15.84 5.91
CA ALA A 115 14.58 15.56 4.48
C ALA A 115 14.26 14.10 4.13
N LYS A 116 14.74 13.14 4.94
CA LYS A 116 14.47 11.71 4.75
C LYS A 116 13.00 11.37 4.98
N ILE A 117 12.38 12.01 5.98
CA ILE A 117 10.94 11.92 6.22
C ILE A 117 10.15 12.45 5.02
N SER A 118 10.56 13.58 4.44
CA SER A 118 9.95 14.12 3.23
C SER A 118 10.04 13.15 2.05
N ASP A 119 11.22 12.55 1.83
CA ASP A 119 11.43 11.56 0.79
C ASP A 119 10.60 10.29 0.99
N ALA A 120 10.50 9.79 2.22
CA ALA A 120 9.64 8.65 2.55
C ALA A 120 8.15 8.95 2.30
N ASN A 121 7.71 10.17 2.64
CA ASN A 121 6.34 10.61 2.38
C ASN A 121 6.03 10.74 0.88
N ASN A 122 7.00 11.20 0.08
CA ASN A 122 6.87 11.22 -1.39
C ASN A 122 6.68 9.80 -1.96
N GLU A 123 7.35 8.80 -1.38
CA GLU A 123 7.18 7.40 -1.79
C GLU A 123 5.83 6.82 -1.36
N LEU A 124 5.31 7.19 -0.19
CA LEU A 124 3.94 6.86 0.22
C LEU A 124 2.90 7.38 -0.78
N ASP A 125 3.09 8.58 -1.32
CA ASP A 125 2.23 9.13 -2.37
C ASP A 125 2.31 8.33 -3.68
N VAL A 126 3.50 7.88 -4.06
CA VAL A 126 3.70 7.01 -5.22
C VAL A 126 3.04 5.65 -5.02
N LEU A 127 3.12 5.08 -3.81
CA LEU A 127 2.43 3.84 -3.44
C LEU A 127 0.91 4.01 -3.53
N LYS A 128 0.36 5.08 -2.97
CA LYS A 128 -1.07 5.39 -3.04
C LYS A 128 -1.56 5.53 -4.49
N LYS A 129 -0.79 6.24 -5.33
CA LYS A 129 -1.09 6.37 -6.78
C LYS A 129 -1.08 5.01 -7.48
N SER A 130 -0.11 4.15 -7.16
CA SER A 130 -0.01 2.80 -7.75
C SER A 130 -1.15 1.89 -7.27
N LEU A 131 -1.52 1.96 -5.99
CA LEU A 131 -2.69 1.27 -5.43
C LEU A 131 -4.00 1.69 -6.10
N ASN A 132 -4.20 2.99 -6.31
CA ASN A 132 -5.38 3.49 -7.02
C ASN A 132 -5.42 2.96 -8.46
N LYS A 133 -4.29 2.92 -9.16
CA LYS A 133 -4.20 2.31 -10.49
C LYS A 133 -4.55 0.81 -10.47
N MET A 134 -4.09 0.07 -9.48
CA MET A 134 -4.48 -1.33 -9.29
C MET A 134 -6.00 -1.47 -9.07
N LYS A 135 -6.59 -0.68 -8.16
CA LYS A 135 -8.05 -0.68 -7.90
C LYS A 135 -8.87 -0.36 -9.15
N THR A 136 -8.47 0.64 -9.95
CA THR A 136 -9.17 0.98 -11.22
C THR A 136 -9.06 -0.13 -12.27
N ASN A 137 -7.95 -0.86 -12.28
CA ASN A 137 -7.69 -1.94 -13.23
C ASN A 137 -8.02 -3.33 -12.68
N ASP A 138 -8.71 -3.41 -11.53
CA ASP A 138 -9.07 -4.69 -10.93
C ASP A 138 -10.12 -5.42 -11.79
N THR A 139 -9.81 -6.66 -12.13
CA THR A 139 -10.68 -7.61 -12.86
C THR A 139 -11.21 -8.73 -11.95
N GLY A 140 -10.87 -8.69 -10.65
CA GLY A 140 -11.15 -9.73 -9.66
C GLY A 140 -10.15 -10.90 -9.68
N LYS A 141 -9.12 -10.83 -10.54
CA LYS A 141 -8.10 -11.87 -10.69
C LYS A 141 -6.97 -11.79 -9.66
N TYR A 142 -6.69 -10.59 -9.16
CA TYR A 142 -5.54 -10.30 -8.30
C TYR A 142 -5.98 -9.94 -6.89
N ASP A 143 -5.09 -10.12 -5.92
CA ASP A 143 -5.34 -9.75 -4.53
C ASP A 143 -5.09 -8.24 -4.25
N THR A 144 -6.00 -7.39 -4.70
CA THR A 144 -5.95 -5.94 -4.43
C THR A 144 -6.00 -5.62 -2.93
N LYS A 145 -6.65 -6.47 -2.12
CA LYS A 145 -6.76 -6.28 -0.65
C LYS A 145 -5.42 -6.48 0.04
N GLY A 146 -4.60 -7.43 -0.43
CA GLY A 146 -3.24 -7.61 0.05
C GLY A 146 -2.37 -6.36 -0.17
N TYR A 147 -2.45 -5.73 -1.36
CA TYR A 147 -1.75 -4.46 -1.63
C TYR A 147 -2.27 -3.30 -0.76
N GLU A 148 -3.56 -3.25 -0.48
CA GLU A 148 -4.13 -2.25 0.45
C GLU A 148 -3.62 -2.47 1.89
N LYS A 149 -3.56 -3.72 2.35
CA LYS A 149 -2.97 -4.08 3.64
C LYS A 149 -1.50 -3.67 3.72
N ALA A 150 -0.72 -3.96 2.66
CA ALA A 150 0.69 -3.55 2.57
C ALA A 150 0.84 -2.03 2.69
N TYR A 151 0.06 -1.27 1.91
CA TYR A 151 0.06 0.21 1.98
C TYR A 151 -0.26 0.74 3.38
N LEU A 152 -1.24 0.15 4.07
CA LEU A 152 -1.59 0.56 5.42
C LEU A 152 -0.47 0.28 6.44
N ARG A 153 0.25 -0.84 6.29
CA ARG A 153 1.38 -1.20 7.16
C ARG A 153 2.54 -0.22 7.01
N ILE A 154 2.97 0.06 5.78
CA ILE A 154 4.07 1.00 5.54
C ILE A 154 3.68 2.43 5.86
N LYS A 155 2.41 2.82 5.66
CA LYS A 155 1.92 4.13 6.12
C LYS A 155 1.99 4.26 7.64
N LYS A 156 1.71 3.18 8.40
CA LYS A 156 1.83 3.19 9.86
C LYS A 156 3.29 3.36 10.30
N LEU A 157 4.22 2.63 9.67
CA LEU A 157 5.65 2.81 9.92
C LEU A 157 6.08 4.25 9.63
N GLY A 158 5.73 4.78 8.46
CA GLY A 158 6.03 6.17 8.09
C GLY A 158 5.44 7.20 9.04
N SER A 159 4.23 6.97 9.54
CA SER A 159 3.61 7.86 10.54
C SER A 159 4.35 7.80 11.88
N PHE A 160 4.82 6.61 12.28
CA PHE A 160 5.56 6.43 13.53
C PHE A 160 6.91 7.17 13.48
N VAL A 161 7.69 7.01 12.42
CA VAL A 161 9.00 7.68 12.28
C VAL A 161 8.91 9.16 11.88
N SER A 162 7.72 9.67 11.55
CA SER A 162 7.51 11.12 11.34
C SER A 162 6.99 11.82 12.60
N TYR A 163 6.33 11.05 13.46
CA TYR A 163 5.67 11.51 14.68
C TYR A 163 5.88 10.44 15.76
N PRO A 164 7.12 10.27 16.23
CA PRO A 164 7.45 9.22 17.16
C PRO A 164 6.70 9.42 18.49
N THR A 165 6.17 8.32 19.03
CA THR A 165 5.36 8.34 20.26
C THR A 165 5.75 7.21 21.20
N GLY A 166 5.71 7.49 22.50
CA GLY A 166 6.08 6.55 23.55
C GLY A 166 7.37 6.94 24.24
N SER A 167 8.00 5.98 24.90
CA SER A 167 9.27 6.15 25.60
C SER A 167 10.44 5.71 24.72
N TYR A 168 11.66 6.15 25.04
CA TYR A 168 12.89 5.65 24.42
C TYR A 168 13.01 4.11 24.56
N LEU A 169 12.63 3.56 25.71
CA LEU A 169 12.70 2.12 25.99
C LEU A 169 11.77 1.30 25.08
N ASP A 170 10.60 1.84 24.75
CA ASP A 170 9.61 1.14 23.91
C ASP A 170 9.76 1.46 22.41
N PHE A 171 10.60 2.43 22.06
CA PHE A 171 10.74 2.92 20.69
C PHE A 171 11.22 1.81 19.76
N ASN A 172 12.33 1.16 20.11
CA ASN A 172 12.93 0.10 19.30
C ASN A 172 11.97 -1.08 19.13
N ASP A 173 11.30 -1.51 20.21
CA ASP A 173 10.31 -2.57 20.17
C ASP A 173 9.13 -2.27 19.24
N LYS A 174 8.63 -1.02 19.24
CA LYS A 174 7.57 -0.59 18.32
C LYS A 174 8.08 -0.51 16.89
N MET A 175 9.29 0.00 16.70
CA MET A 175 9.93 0.11 15.39
C MET A 175 10.08 -1.27 14.75
N THR A 176 10.66 -2.25 15.46
CA THR A 176 10.81 -3.63 15.00
C THR A 176 9.47 -4.26 14.64
N LYS A 177 8.43 -4.12 15.49
CA LYS A 177 7.10 -4.68 15.19
C LYS A 177 6.46 -4.08 13.93
N LEU A 178 6.67 -2.79 13.68
CA LEU A 178 6.14 -2.13 12.49
C LEU A 178 6.94 -2.53 11.24
N ASP A 179 8.26 -2.62 11.36
CA ASP A 179 9.16 -3.07 10.30
C ASP A 179 8.89 -4.53 9.91
N ASP A 180 8.77 -5.44 10.88
CA ASP A 180 8.39 -6.84 10.66
C ASP A 180 7.07 -6.94 9.86
N ALA A 181 6.08 -6.13 10.20
CA ALA A 181 4.82 -6.11 9.48
C ALA A 181 4.97 -5.61 8.02
N VAL A 182 5.90 -4.67 7.77
CA VAL A 182 6.27 -4.22 6.42
C VAL A 182 6.98 -5.34 5.67
N ASN A 183 7.95 -6.01 6.28
CA ASN A 183 8.68 -7.13 5.70
C ASN A 183 7.75 -8.30 5.34
N GLU A 184 6.83 -8.69 6.23
CA GLU A 184 5.78 -9.68 5.93
C GLU A 184 4.96 -9.32 4.68
N SER A 185 4.68 -8.03 4.49
CA SER A 185 3.94 -7.55 3.32
C SER A 185 4.79 -7.55 2.05
N TYR A 186 6.09 -7.27 2.18
CA TYR A 186 7.04 -7.37 1.07
C TYR A 186 7.24 -8.82 0.61
N ASP A 187 7.47 -9.73 1.56
CA ASP A 187 7.60 -11.17 1.30
C ASP A 187 6.35 -11.71 0.61
N TRP A 188 5.17 -11.39 1.15
CA TRP A 188 3.90 -11.78 0.53
C TRP A 188 3.76 -11.32 -0.94
N MET A 189 4.28 -10.14 -1.28
CA MET A 189 4.26 -9.63 -2.67
C MET A 189 5.27 -10.34 -3.56
N THR A 190 6.41 -10.80 -3.02
CA THR A 190 7.53 -11.33 -3.81
C THR A 190 7.53 -12.86 -3.96
N GLU A 191 6.75 -13.56 -3.14
CA GLU A 191 6.35 -14.98 -3.31
C GLU A 191 5.45 -15.24 -4.53
#